data_AF-A0A8J4VST5-F1
#
_entry.id   AF-A0A8J4VST5-F1
#
_cell.length_a   1.000
_cell.length_b   1.000
_cell.length_c   1.000
_cell.angle_alpha   90.00
_cell.angle_beta   90.00
_cell.angle_gamma   90.00
#
_symmetry.space_group_name_H-M   'P 1'
#
loop_
_entity.id
_entity.type
_entity.pdbx_description
1 polymer ?
#
loop_
_entity_poly.entity_id
_entity_poly.type
_entity_poly.pdbx_seq_one_letter_code
_entity_poly.pdbx_strand_id
1 'polypeptide(L)'
;MRTTKYVQCPLCKFKRSMKEVAERETSYMVTAEDIRRELGITLINDQEVQLSKVKKKCEKCDNEEAEYWTMQMRSADEGQTTFYRCTKCSHKFSEN
;
A
#
# COMPACT_ATOMS: atom_id res chain seq x y z
N MET A 1 4.65 -45.83 25.65
CA MET A 1 5.05 -44.84 24.63
C MET A 1 4.25 -45.12 23.35
N ARG A 2 3.36 -44.22 22.92
CA ARG A 2 2.55 -44.41 21.70
C ARG A 2 3.40 -44.02 20.48
N THR A 3 3.83 -45.00 19.71
CA THR A 3 4.48 -44.79 18.41
C THR A 3 3.41 -44.49 17.37
N THR A 4 3.26 -43.22 16.98
CA THR A 4 2.31 -42.81 15.94
C THR A 4 2.79 -43.33 14.60
N LYS A 5 2.14 -44.37 14.05
CA LYS A 5 2.54 -45.02 12.78
C LYS A 5 2.26 -44.15 11.54
N TYR A 6 1.47 -43.10 11.70
CA TYR A 6 0.99 -42.25 10.61
C TYR A 6 0.94 -40.78 11.03
N VAL A 7 1.14 -39.90 10.06
CA VAL A 7 0.90 -38.46 10.15
C VAL A 7 -0.48 -38.18 9.57
N GLN A 8 -1.27 -37.33 10.24
CA GLN A 8 -2.62 -36.97 9.81
C GLN A 8 -2.73 -35.47 9.56
N CYS A 9 -3.25 -35.08 8.40
CA CYS A 9 -3.55 -33.68 8.09
C CYS A 9 -4.68 -33.16 9.01
N PRO A 10 -4.50 -32.05 9.74
CA PRO A 10 -5.53 -31.52 10.64
C PRO A 10 -6.76 -30.99 9.88
N LEU A 11 -6.57 -30.52 8.64
CA LEU A 11 -7.60 -29.91 7.80
C LEU A 11 -8.48 -30.97 7.10
N CYS A 12 -7.88 -31.85 6.30
CA CYS A 12 -8.62 -32.82 5.48
C CYS A 12 -8.66 -34.25 6.06
N LYS A 13 -8.03 -34.47 7.22
CA LYS A 13 -7.94 -35.79 7.91
C LYS A 13 -7.21 -36.90 7.14
N PHE A 14 -6.60 -36.59 6.00
CA PHE A 14 -5.78 -37.52 5.22
C PHE A 14 -4.62 -38.07 6.05
N LYS A 15 -4.30 -39.36 5.89
CA LYS A 15 -3.26 -40.07 6.66
C LYS A 15 -2.14 -40.54 5.73
N ARG A 16 -0.88 -40.34 6.14
CA ARG A 16 0.31 -40.90 5.48
C ARG A 16 1.20 -41.63 6.47
N SER A 17 1.95 -42.61 6.00
CA SER A 17 2.94 -43.32 6.83
C SER A 17 4.02 -42.37 7.33
N MET A 18 4.43 -42.50 8.59
CA MET A 18 5.49 -41.66 9.16
C MET A 18 6.83 -41.83 8.43
N LYS A 19 7.11 -43.04 7.91
CA LYS A 19 8.33 -43.34 7.13
C LYS A 19 8.44 -42.51 5.84
N GLU A 20 7.31 -42.17 5.22
CA GLU A 20 7.28 -41.41 3.96
C GLU A 20 7.47 -39.90 4.14
N VAL A 21 7.36 -39.42 5.38
CA VAL A 21 7.42 -38.00 5.73
C VAL A 21 8.69 -37.67 6.53
N ALA A 22 9.20 -38.62 7.32
CA ALA A 22 10.36 -38.42 8.20
C ALA A 22 11.64 -37.98 7.47
N GLU A 23 11.79 -38.36 6.20
CA GLU A 23 12.97 -38.04 5.38
C GLU A 23 12.74 -36.83 4.45
N ARG A 24 11.57 -36.18 4.54
CA ARG A 24 11.22 -35.05 3.68
C ARG A 24 11.35 -33.75 4.44
N GLU A 25 12.21 -32.86 3.94
CA GLU A 25 12.23 -31.48 4.37
C GLU A 25 11.07 -30.72 3.71
N THR A 26 10.27 -30.02 4.52
CA THR A 26 9.22 -29.13 4.02
C THR A 26 9.61 -27.71 4.34
N SER A 27 9.90 -26.91 3.32
CA SER A 27 10.13 -25.48 3.45
C SER A 27 8.99 -24.71 2.79
N TYR A 28 8.68 -23.56 3.37
CA TYR A 28 7.82 -22.56 2.76
C TYR A 28 8.53 -21.22 2.85
N MET A 29 8.29 -20.35 1.86
CA MET A 29 8.77 -18.98 1.85
C MET A 29 7.56 -18.06 1.88
N VAL A 30 7.56 -17.12 2.82
CA VAL A 30 6.55 -16.06 2.88
C VAL A 30 7.20 -14.79 2.37
N THR A 31 6.65 -14.25 1.29
CA THR A 31 7.08 -12.95 0.75
C THR A 31 6.29 -11.80 1.38
N ALA A 32 6.78 -10.57 1.22
CA ALA A 32 6.03 -9.40 1.63
C ALA A 32 4.70 -9.28 0.85
N GLU A 33 4.70 -9.70 -0.42
CA GLU A 33 3.52 -9.76 -1.27
C GLU A 33 2.46 -10.75 -0.75
N ASP A 34 2.88 -11.91 -0.25
CA ASP A 34 1.96 -12.90 0.35
C ASP A 34 1.25 -12.33 1.57
N ILE A 35 1.99 -11.65 2.45
CA ILE A 35 1.43 -11.00 3.65
C ILE A 35 0.46 -9.88 3.25
N ARG A 36 0.82 -9.05 2.28
CA ARG A 36 -0.05 -7.97 1.77
C ARG A 36 -1.36 -8.53 1.22
N ARG A 37 -1.31 -9.63 0.47
CA ARG A 37 -2.49 -10.31 -0.08
C ARG A 37 -3.40 -10.84 1.03
N GLU A 38 -2.84 -11.52 2.03
CA GLU A 38 -3.64 -12.06 3.14
C GLU A 38 -4.29 -10.97 3.99
N LEU A 39 -3.58 -9.86 4.23
CA LEU A 39 -4.09 -8.73 4.99
C LEU A 39 -5.02 -7.80 4.19
N GLY A 40 -5.23 -8.07 2.90
CA GLY A 40 -6.02 -7.19 2.03
C GLY A 40 -5.41 -5.79 1.84
N ILE A 41 -4.10 -5.66 2.05
CA ILE A 41 -3.38 -4.40 1.85
C ILE A 41 -3.14 -4.24 0.35
N THR A 42 -4.05 -3.52 -0.31
CA THR A 42 -3.75 -2.95 -1.62
C THR A 42 -2.69 -1.88 -1.43
N LEU A 43 -1.60 -1.96 -2.18
CA LEU A 43 -0.76 -0.79 -2.41
C LEU A 43 -1.70 0.28 -2.95
N ILE A 44 -1.94 1.32 -2.14
CA ILE A 44 -2.54 2.54 -2.62
C ILE A 44 -1.46 3.13 -3.54
N ASN A 45 -1.41 2.66 -4.79
CA ASN A 45 -0.88 3.48 -5.86
C ASN A 45 -1.68 4.76 -5.75
N ASP A 46 -0.99 5.87 -5.42
CA ASP A 46 -1.54 7.23 -5.29
C ASP A 46 -2.93 7.26 -5.88
N GLN A 47 -3.96 6.98 -5.07
CA GLN A 47 -5.32 7.21 -5.53
C GLN A 47 -5.26 8.66 -5.97
N GLU A 48 -5.54 8.94 -7.23
CA GLU A 48 -5.66 10.31 -7.71
C GLU A 48 -6.74 10.94 -6.84
N VAL A 49 -6.29 11.56 -5.73
CA VAL A 49 -7.14 12.33 -4.87
C VAL A 49 -7.64 13.40 -5.80
N GLN A 50 -8.93 13.35 -6.09
CA GLN A 50 -9.53 14.25 -7.05
C GLN A 50 -9.63 15.61 -6.36
N LEU A 51 -8.56 16.38 -6.50
CA LEU A 51 -8.38 17.67 -5.88
C LEU A 51 -9.22 18.71 -6.63
N SER A 52 -9.71 19.70 -5.89
CA SER A 52 -10.45 20.82 -6.48
C SER A 52 -9.55 21.58 -7.45
N LYS A 53 -10.09 21.91 -8.63
CA LYS A 53 -9.39 22.72 -9.63
C LYS A 53 -9.63 24.20 -9.40
N VAL A 54 -8.58 25.00 -9.60
CA VAL A 54 -8.58 26.46 -9.48
C VAL A 54 -7.87 27.08 -10.67
N LYS A 55 -8.26 28.30 -11.02
CA LYS A 55 -7.57 29.11 -12.04
C LYS A 55 -6.29 29.71 -11.45
N LYS A 56 -5.17 29.00 -11.61
CA LYS A 56 -3.84 29.47 -11.18
C LYS A 56 -2.83 29.15 -12.29
N LYS A 57 -2.13 30.18 -12.74
CA LYS A 57 -1.16 30.07 -13.83
C LYS A 57 0.09 29.29 -13.38
N CYS A 58 0.48 28.30 -14.15
CA CYS A 58 1.70 27.53 -13.92
C CYS A 58 2.92 28.25 -14.51
N GLU A 59 3.91 28.53 -13.68
CA GLU A 59 5.17 29.19 -14.08
C GLU A 59 6.00 28.38 -15.09
N LYS A 60 5.81 27.05 -15.17
CA LYS A 60 6.58 26.18 -16.07
C LYS A 60 5.98 25.98 -17.46
N CYS A 61 4.65 25.96 -17.57
CA CYS A 61 3.98 25.54 -18.81
C CYS A 61 2.84 26.46 -19.25
N ASP A 62 2.68 27.60 -18.57
CA ASP A 62 1.68 28.63 -18.83
C ASP A 62 0.22 28.15 -18.72
N ASN A 63 -0.02 26.94 -18.20
CA ASN A 63 -1.36 26.41 -18.00
C ASN A 63 -2.12 27.21 -16.93
N GLU A 64 -3.40 27.51 -17.16
CA GLU A 64 -4.22 28.31 -16.26
C GLU A 64 -4.99 27.49 -15.22
N GLU A 65 -4.90 26.15 -15.28
CA GLU A 65 -5.56 25.25 -14.32
C GLU A 65 -4.54 24.53 -13.41
N ALA A 66 -4.86 24.52 -12.12
CA ALA A 66 -4.13 23.76 -11.11
C ALA A 66 -5.13 23.09 -10.15
N GLU A 67 -4.78 21.92 -9.64
CA GLU A 67 -5.38 21.31 -8.47
C GLU A 67 -4.83 21.97 -7.22
N TYR A 68 -5.64 22.17 -6.17
CA TYR A 68 -5.15 22.70 -4.89
C TYR A 68 -5.60 21.86 -3.70
N TRP A 69 -4.76 21.85 -2.66
CA TRP A 69 -5.06 21.30 -1.34
C TRP A 69 -4.39 22.13 -0.27
N THR A 70 -4.96 22.14 0.92
CA THR A 70 -4.47 22.96 2.01
C THR A 70 -4.02 22.06 3.14
N MET A 71 -2.85 22.30 3.72
CA MET A 71 -2.30 21.46 4.79
C MET A 71 -1.73 22.34 5.91
N GLN A 72 -2.08 22.00 7.15
CA GLN A 72 -1.52 22.64 8.35
C GLN A 72 -0.13 22.05 8.59
N MET A 73 0.91 22.85 8.34
CA MET A 73 2.30 22.43 8.52
C MET A 73 2.82 22.70 9.94
N ARG A 74 2.14 23.57 10.69
CA ARG A 74 2.57 24.11 11.99
C ARG A 74 1.38 24.25 12.94
N SER A 75 1.63 24.74 14.16
CA SER A 75 0.61 25.02 15.16
C SER A 75 -0.53 25.88 14.58
N ALA A 76 -1.72 25.77 15.17
CA ALA A 76 -2.94 26.42 14.69
C ALA A 76 -2.83 27.96 14.53
N ASP A 77 -1.85 28.59 15.18
CA ASP A 77 -1.63 30.04 15.17
C ASP A 77 -0.96 30.57 13.89
N GLU A 78 -0.40 29.71 13.02
CA GLU A 78 0.40 30.14 11.83
C GLU A 78 -0.34 30.05 10.48
N GLY A 79 -1.65 29.75 10.48
CA GLY A 79 -2.44 29.67 9.25
C GLY A 79 -2.14 28.41 8.40
N GLN A 80 -2.98 28.18 7.38
CA GLN A 80 -2.88 26.99 6.52
C GLN A 80 -2.02 27.25 5.30
N THR A 81 -1.09 26.35 4.97
CA THR A 81 -0.36 26.43 3.70
C THR A 81 -1.20 25.83 2.57
N THR A 82 -1.38 26.58 1.49
CA THR A 82 -2.05 26.13 0.27
C THR A 82 -1.02 25.59 -0.71
N PHE A 83 -1.21 24.35 -1.15
CA PHE A 83 -0.40 23.69 -2.17
C PHE A 83 -1.19 23.62 -3.46
N TYR A 84 -0.48 23.75 -4.58
CA TYR A 84 -1.02 23.67 -5.92
C TYR A 84 -0.24 22.64 -6.74
N ARG A 85 -0.93 21.94 -7.65
CA ARG A 85 -0.35 21.03 -8.65
C ARG A 85 -0.91 21.37 -10.02
N CYS A 86 -0.05 21.68 -10.98
CA CYS A 86 -0.49 21.94 -12.35
C CYS A 86 -1.12 20.69 -12.98
N THR A 87 -2.31 20.84 -13.58
CA THR A 87 -3.03 19.72 -14.22
C THR A 87 -2.36 19.23 -15.51
N LYS A 88 -1.48 20.05 -16.12
CA LYS A 88 -0.79 19.72 -17.37
C LYS A 88 0.60 19.14 -17.18
N CYS A 89 1.45 19.77 -16.35
CA CYS A 89 2.85 19.35 -16.16
C CYS A 89 3.14 18.74 -14.79
N SER A 90 2.14 18.61 -13.91
CA SER A 90 2.29 18.10 -12.54
C SER A 90 3.29 18.86 -11.66
N HIS A 91 3.68 20.08 -12.04
CA HIS A 91 4.53 20.92 -11.20
C HIS A 91 3.80 21.32 -9.91
N LYS A 92 4.44 21.09 -8.77
CA LYS A 92 3.91 21.42 -7.44
C LYS A 92 4.54 22.71 -6.91
N PHE A 93 3.74 23.61 -6.35
CA PHE A 93 4.18 24.86 -5.72
C PHE A 93 3.26 25.19 -4.54
N SER A 94 3.68 26.07 -3.62
CA SER A 94 2.95 26.37 -2.38
C SER A 94 2.93 27.87 -2.06
N GLU A 95 1.88 28.30 -1.37
CA GLU A 95 1.62 29.66 -0.91
C GLU A 95 1.17 29.57 0.57
N ASN A 96 1.75 30.39 1.45
CA ASN A 96 1.44 30.44 2.88
C ASN A 96 0.74 31.77 3.20
#